data_AF-A0A972GAV6-F1
#
_entry.id   AF-A0A972GAV6-F1
#
_cell.length_a   1.000
_cell.length_b   1.000
_cell.length_c   1.000
_cell.angle_alpha   90.00
_cell.angle_beta   90.00
_cell.angle_gamma   90.00
#
_symmetry.space_group_name_H-M   'P 1'
#
loop_
_entity.id
_entity.type
_entity.pdbx_description
1 polymer ?
#
loop_
_entity_poly.entity_id
_entity_poly.type
_entity_poly.pdbx_seq_one_letter_code
_entity_poly.pdbx_strand_id
1 'polypeptide(L)'
;MENPEDPNDGAKLKAILIVCAALAFAAAPLMTQPFTGFDPDAFPNPTPPLPLQPAGYAFAIWGVIYAWLIASAFFGLIKRDVDPGWDATRWPLFISLAVGASWIGVAQLNPVIATLLIFVMLGGAVFAMARAPRSDTWLCAAPLGLYAGWLTAASFVAAMTTLTGWTGIGPGAASWLGLIAIGALGIAILRLRPPVTYAVALDWALVGVAVSVFTSDTFNLPFAVGVITAFAAIALGYVRGLHRG
;
A
#
# COMPACT_ATOMS: atom_id res chain seq x y z
N MET A 1 -28.38 -26.71 -8.99
CA MET A 1 -28.64 -25.42 -9.67
C MET A 1 -28.52 -24.37 -8.58
N GLU A 2 -27.54 -23.47 -8.68
CA GLU A 2 -27.33 -22.37 -7.72
C GLU A 2 -28.59 -21.50 -7.66
N ASN A 3 -28.95 -21.04 -6.46
CA ASN A 3 -30.10 -20.17 -6.27
C ASN A 3 -29.58 -18.72 -6.29
N PRO A 4 -29.82 -17.93 -7.35
CA PRO A 4 -29.30 -16.57 -7.45
C PRO A 4 -29.80 -15.62 -6.35
N GLU A 5 -30.82 -16.02 -5.57
CA GLU A 5 -31.31 -15.28 -4.42
C GLU A 5 -30.76 -15.75 -3.06
N ASP A 6 -29.92 -16.80 -2.99
CA ASP A 6 -29.26 -17.21 -1.75
C ASP A 6 -28.11 -16.25 -1.39
N PRO A 7 -28.18 -15.52 -0.26
CA PRO A 7 -27.11 -14.63 0.17
C PRO A 7 -25.74 -15.32 0.32
N ASN A 8 -25.73 -16.64 0.56
CA ASN A 8 -24.52 -17.44 0.70
C ASN A 8 -23.81 -17.67 -0.63
N ASP A 9 -24.54 -17.80 -1.73
CA ASP A 9 -23.97 -17.99 -3.07
C ASP A 9 -23.21 -16.71 -3.48
N GLY A 10 -23.76 -15.54 -3.16
CA GLY A 10 -23.09 -14.24 -3.33
C GLY A 10 -21.80 -14.10 -2.52
N ALA A 11 -21.77 -14.58 -1.28
CA ALA A 11 -20.57 -14.52 -0.43
C ALA A 11 -19.45 -15.45 -0.95
N LYS A 12 -19.80 -16.67 -1.36
CA LYS A 12 -18.87 -17.63 -1.97
C LYS A 12 -18.27 -17.11 -3.26
N LEU A 13 -19.09 -16.53 -4.14
CA LEU A 13 -18.61 -15.91 -5.38
C LEU A 13 -17.55 -14.84 -5.08
N LYS A 14 -17.81 -13.95 -4.12
CA LYS A 14 -16.82 -12.93 -3.72
C LYS A 14 -15.53 -13.56 -3.19
N ALA A 15 -15.60 -14.66 -2.45
CA ALA A 15 -14.41 -15.36 -1.97
C ALA A 15 -13.56 -15.90 -3.14
N ILE A 16 -14.19 -16.48 -4.16
CA ILE A 16 -13.52 -16.94 -5.38
C ILE A 16 -12.89 -15.76 -6.13
N LEU A 17 -13.62 -14.66 -6.28
CA LEU A 17 -13.10 -13.44 -6.92
C LEU A 17 -11.87 -12.90 -6.22
N ILE A 18 -11.81 -12.97 -4.88
CA ILE A 18 -10.63 -12.55 -4.11
C ILE A 18 -9.42 -13.45 -4.37
N VAL A 19 -9.61 -14.77 -4.48
CA VAL A 19 -8.52 -15.68 -4.86
C VAL A 19 -8.01 -15.34 -6.26
N CYS A 20 -8.89 -15.17 -7.24
CA CYS A 20 -8.51 -14.78 -8.60
C CYS A 20 -7.76 -13.45 -8.63
N ALA A 21 -8.27 -12.42 -7.93
CA ALA A 21 -7.64 -11.11 -7.89
C ALA A 21 -6.29 -11.12 -7.17
N ALA A 22 -6.14 -11.86 -6.07
CA ALA A 22 -4.88 -12.00 -5.35
C ALA A 22 -3.81 -12.69 -6.20
N LEU A 23 -4.18 -13.75 -6.93
CA LEU A 23 -3.29 -14.44 -7.86
C LEU A 23 -2.90 -13.55 -9.03
N ALA A 24 -3.86 -12.87 -9.66
CA ALA A 24 -3.59 -11.93 -10.76
C ALA A 24 -2.65 -10.79 -10.31
N PHE A 25 -2.90 -10.23 -9.12
CA PHE A 25 -2.07 -9.17 -8.56
C PHE A 25 -0.63 -9.62 -8.29
N ALA A 26 -0.46 -10.81 -7.70
CA ALA A 26 0.86 -11.37 -7.43
C ALA A 26 1.60 -11.84 -8.70
N ALA A 27 0.87 -12.20 -9.77
CA ALA A 27 1.45 -12.58 -11.05
C ALA A 27 1.89 -11.37 -11.89
N ALA A 28 1.31 -10.18 -11.68
CA ALA A 28 1.58 -9.00 -12.49
C ALA A 28 3.08 -8.65 -12.64
N PRO A 29 3.92 -8.68 -11.58
CA PRO A 29 5.37 -8.43 -11.72
C PRO A 29 6.12 -9.48 -12.54
N LEU A 30 5.57 -10.69 -12.71
CA LEU A 30 6.18 -11.76 -13.51
C LEU A 30 5.87 -11.61 -15.01
N MET A 31 4.85 -10.82 -15.35
CA MET A 31 4.37 -10.61 -16.71
C MET A 31 4.74 -9.22 -17.26
N THR A 32 5.36 -8.38 -16.45
CA THR A 32 5.73 -7.01 -16.79
C THR A 32 7.21 -6.80 -16.51
N GLN A 33 7.81 -5.76 -17.11
CA GLN A 33 9.17 -5.36 -16.75
C GLN A 33 9.21 -4.90 -15.28
N PRO A 34 10.32 -5.15 -14.56
CA PRO A 34 10.46 -4.72 -13.17
C PRO A 34 10.22 -3.21 -13.03
N PHE A 35 9.29 -2.83 -12.15
CA PHE A 35 9.04 -1.43 -11.85
C PHE A 35 10.07 -0.92 -10.83
N THR A 36 10.96 -0.03 -11.26
CA THR A 36 12.01 0.58 -10.42
C THR A 36 11.75 2.05 -10.09
N GLY A 37 10.55 2.54 -10.42
CA GLY A 37 10.18 3.95 -10.42
C GLY A 37 9.60 4.36 -11.77
N PHE A 38 9.01 5.55 -11.83
CA PHE A 38 8.59 6.10 -13.12
C PHE A 38 9.83 6.51 -13.93
N ASP A 39 9.76 6.30 -15.25
CA ASP A 39 10.81 6.75 -16.18
C ASP A 39 10.93 8.28 -16.11
N PRO A 40 12.10 8.84 -15.74
CA PRO A 40 12.31 10.28 -15.70
C PRO A 40 11.92 11.00 -17.00
N ASP A 41 12.09 10.38 -18.15
CA ASP A 41 11.83 10.98 -19.46
C ASP A 41 10.34 10.89 -19.86
N ALA A 42 9.51 10.21 -19.06
CA ALA A 42 8.06 10.21 -19.23
C ALA A 42 7.39 11.51 -18.76
N PHE A 43 8.17 12.47 -18.23
CA PHE A 43 7.68 13.74 -17.69
C PHE A 43 8.12 14.93 -18.55
N PRO A 44 7.30 16.00 -18.67
CA PRO A 44 7.72 17.24 -19.32
C PRO A 44 8.97 17.86 -18.68
N ASN A 45 9.12 17.70 -17.36
CA ASN A 45 10.32 18.04 -16.62
C ASN A 45 10.97 16.73 -16.14
N PRO A 46 12.10 16.30 -16.73
CA PRO A 46 12.74 15.05 -16.35
C PRO A 46 13.01 14.96 -14.86
N THR A 47 12.49 13.91 -14.23
CA THR A 47 12.44 13.79 -12.76
C THR A 47 13.22 12.58 -12.30
N PRO A 48 14.40 12.76 -11.66
CA PRO A 48 15.11 11.65 -11.05
C PRO A 48 14.36 11.14 -9.81
N PRO A 49 14.73 9.95 -9.29
CA PRO A 49 14.21 9.45 -8.03
C PRO A 49 14.28 10.51 -6.93
N LEU A 50 13.14 10.75 -6.28
CA LEU A 50 13.07 11.70 -5.18
C LEU A 50 13.81 11.16 -3.95
N PRO A 51 14.38 12.02 -3.09
CA PRO A 51 14.84 11.60 -1.76
C PRO A 51 13.79 10.83 -0.95
N LEU A 52 12.50 11.07 -1.21
CA LEU A 52 11.38 10.33 -0.62
C LEU A 52 11.24 8.88 -1.12
N GLN A 53 11.92 8.49 -2.20
CA GLN A 53 11.86 7.13 -2.72
C GLN A 53 12.64 6.18 -1.80
N PRO A 54 12.02 5.08 -1.31
CA PRO A 54 12.71 4.09 -0.50
C PRO A 54 13.86 3.41 -1.25
N ALA A 55 14.88 2.98 -0.52
CA ALA A 55 15.96 2.16 -1.05
C ALA A 55 15.42 0.86 -1.68
N GLY A 56 16.10 0.36 -2.73
CA GLY A 56 15.62 -0.76 -3.54
C GLY A 56 15.26 -2.03 -2.75
N TYR A 57 16.01 -2.36 -1.68
CA TYR A 57 15.71 -3.53 -0.85
C TYR A 57 14.33 -3.43 -0.15
N ALA A 58 13.84 -2.22 0.11
CA ALA A 58 12.56 -2.02 0.80
C ALA A 58 11.39 -2.58 0.00
N PHE A 59 11.50 -2.61 -1.33
CA PHE A 59 10.50 -3.20 -2.23
C PHE A 59 10.37 -4.73 -2.09
N ALA A 60 11.32 -5.41 -1.44
CA ALA A 60 11.21 -6.85 -1.15
C ALA A 60 10.00 -7.19 -0.25
N ILE A 61 9.43 -6.19 0.47
CA ILE A 61 8.19 -6.36 1.23
C ILE A 61 7.02 -6.83 0.38
N TRP A 62 7.01 -6.51 -0.93
CA TRP A 62 5.99 -6.99 -1.84
C TRP A 62 5.90 -8.52 -1.88
N GLY A 63 7.03 -9.23 -1.82
CA GLY A 63 7.02 -10.70 -1.75
C GLY A 63 6.26 -11.23 -0.54
N VAL A 64 6.44 -10.58 0.62
CA VAL A 64 5.71 -10.91 1.86
C VAL A 64 4.22 -10.56 1.73
N ILE A 65 3.91 -9.38 1.19
CA ILE A 65 2.53 -8.94 0.96
C ILE A 65 1.80 -9.91 0.03
N TYR A 66 2.39 -10.26 -1.12
CA TYR A 66 1.78 -11.19 -2.08
C TYR A 66 1.54 -12.56 -1.46
N ALA A 67 2.55 -13.14 -0.81
CA ALA A 67 2.42 -14.46 -0.19
C ALA A 67 1.31 -14.47 0.87
N TRP A 68 1.23 -13.43 1.70
CA TRP A 68 0.26 -13.36 2.79
C TRP A 68 -1.15 -13.06 2.29
N LEU A 69 -1.32 -12.22 1.28
CA LEU A 69 -2.62 -11.98 0.63
C LEU A 69 -3.14 -13.23 -0.07
N ILE A 70 -2.28 -14.02 -0.72
CA ILE A 70 -2.66 -15.31 -1.31
C ILE A 70 -3.10 -16.28 -0.20
N ALA A 71 -2.31 -16.43 0.86
CA ALA A 71 -2.66 -17.30 1.98
C ALA A 71 -4.00 -16.89 2.63
N SER A 72 -4.20 -15.58 2.83
CA SER A 72 -5.45 -14.98 3.29
C SER A 72 -6.62 -15.34 2.37
N ALA A 73 -6.46 -15.14 1.05
CA ALA A 73 -7.51 -15.39 0.07
C ALA A 73 -7.94 -16.87 0.05
N PHE A 74 -7.00 -17.80 0.01
CA PHE A 74 -7.30 -19.23 0.03
C PHE A 74 -7.91 -19.68 1.35
N PHE A 75 -7.41 -19.20 2.49
CA PHE A 75 -8.03 -19.49 3.78
C PHE A 75 -9.46 -18.94 3.84
N GLY A 76 -9.66 -17.71 3.35
CA GLY A 76 -10.95 -17.05 3.23
C GLY A 76 -11.95 -17.82 2.38
N LEU A 77 -11.47 -18.52 1.34
CA LEU A 77 -12.30 -19.39 0.50
C LEU A 77 -12.55 -20.77 1.11
N ILE A 78 -11.60 -21.36 1.82
CA ILE A 78 -11.72 -22.74 2.32
C ILE A 78 -12.45 -22.79 3.67
N LYS A 79 -12.22 -21.80 4.53
CA LYS A 79 -12.66 -21.83 5.93
C LYS A 79 -13.70 -20.77 6.27
N ARG A 80 -13.85 -19.72 5.44
CA ARG A 80 -14.62 -18.51 5.75
C ARG A 80 -15.42 -17.99 4.56
N ASP A 81 -15.77 -18.86 3.62
CA ASP A 81 -16.41 -18.51 2.36
C ASP A 81 -17.73 -17.73 2.54
N VAL A 82 -18.51 -18.09 3.56
CA VAL A 82 -19.76 -17.41 3.92
C VAL A 82 -19.69 -16.61 5.23
N ASP A 83 -18.48 -16.42 5.80
CA ASP A 83 -18.30 -15.66 7.04
C ASP A 83 -18.60 -14.16 6.82
N PRO A 84 -19.55 -13.55 7.56
CA PRO A 84 -19.94 -12.15 7.35
C PRO A 84 -18.81 -11.15 7.61
N GLY A 85 -17.91 -11.43 8.55
CA GLY A 85 -16.78 -10.58 8.87
C GLY A 85 -15.77 -10.55 7.71
N TRP A 86 -15.51 -11.72 7.12
CA TRP A 86 -14.68 -11.81 5.93
C TRP A 86 -15.35 -11.17 4.71
N ASP A 87 -16.64 -11.40 4.50
CA ASP A 87 -17.39 -10.86 3.36
C ASP A 87 -17.35 -9.33 3.31
N ALA A 88 -17.40 -8.67 4.48
CA ALA A 88 -17.31 -7.22 4.63
C ALA A 88 -16.01 -6.62 4.05
N THR A 89 -14.95 -7.42 3.93
CA THR A 89 -13.65 -6.98 3.37
C THR A 89 -13.54 -7.17 1.86
N ARG A 90 -14.37 -8.02 1.25
CA ARG A 90 -14.12 -8.58 -0.09
C ARG A 90 -14.29 -7.56 -1.20
N TRP A 91 -15.40 -6.82 -1.27
CA TRP A 91 -15.56 -5.82 -2.33
C TRP A 91 -14.46 -4.73 -2.31
N PRO A 92 -14.15 -4.13 -1.15
CA PRO A 92 -13.05 -3.19 -1.04
C PRO A 92 -11.70 -3.76 -1.48
N LEU A 93 -11.38 -4.97 -1.02
CA LEU A 93 -10.13 -5.64 -1.33
C LEU A 93 -10.06 -6.03 -2.81
N PHE A 94 -11.16 -6.54 -3.39
CA PHE A 94 -11.25 -6.92 -4.79
C PHE A 94 -10.94 -5.74 -5.71
N ILE A 95 -11.56 -4.57 -5.45
CA ILE A 95 -11.27 -3.35 -6.22
C ILE A 95 -9.78 -3.01 -6.15
N SER A 96 -9.19 -3.06 -4.94
CA SER A 96 -7.77 -2.76 -4.75
C SER A 96 -6.87 -3.72 -5.53
N LEU A 97 -7.09 -5.04 -5.41
CA LEU A 97 -6.25 -6.06 -6.04
C LEU A 97 -6.45 -6.10 -7.57
N ALA A 98 -7.69 -5.94 -8.06
CA ALA A 98 -7.98 -5.92 -9.49
C ALA A 98 -7.32 -4.73 -10.18
N VAL A 99 -7.35 -3.55 -9.57
CA VAL A 99 -6.59 -2.38 -10.06
C VAL A 99 -5.09 -2.63 -9.94
N GLY A 100 -4.64 -3.22 -8.84
CA GLY A 100 -3.23 -3.57 -8.63
C GLY A 100 -2.67 -4.49 -9.70
N ALA A 101 -3.46 -5.43 -10.20
CA ALA A 101 -3.04 -6.40 -11.21
C ALA A 101 -2.66 -5.76 -12.55
N SER A 102 -3.21 -4.59 -12.88
CA SER A 102 -2.85 -3.84 -14.09
C SER A 102 -1.88 -2.68 -13.82
N TRP A 103 -1.68 -2.32 -12.55
CA TRP A 103 -1.00 -1.08 -12.16
C TRP A 103 0.41 -0.94 -12.74
N ILE A 104 1.24 -2.00 -12.69
CA ILE A 104 2.62 -1.94 -13.19
C ILE A 104 2.65 -1.64 -14.69
N GLY A 105 1.77 -2.28 -15.48
CA GLY A 105 1.68 -2.01 -16.92
C GLY A 105 1.28 -0.56 -17.21
N VAL A 106 0.32 -0.02 -16.44
CA VAL A 106 -0.09 1.38 -16.57
C VAL A 106 1.03 2.33 -16.12
N ALA A 107 1.75 2.00 -15.05
CA ALA A 107 2.85 2.80 -14.51
C ALA A 107 4.01 2.99 -15.48
N GLN A 108 4.25 2.04 -16.37
CA GLN A 108 5.26 2.15 -17.43
C GLN A 108 4.83 3.04 -18.59
N LEU A 109 3.54 3.30 -18.76
CA LEU A 109 3.00 4.06 -19.90
C LEU A 109 2.52 5.45 -19.52
N ASN A 110 1.96 5.60 -18.32
CA ASN A 110 1.34 6.84 -17.89
C ASN A 110 1.44 7.04 -16.37
N PRO A 111 2.43 7.84 -15.92
CA PRO A 111 2.64 8.12 -14.50
C PRO A 111 1.44 8.76 -13.81
N VAL A 112 0.68 9.63 -14.51
CA VAL A 112 -0.49 10.31 -13.94
C VAL A 112 -1.60 9.32 -13.63
N ILE A 113 -1.95 8.48 -14.60
CA ILE A 113 -3.00 7.46 -14.40
C ILE A 113 -2.55 6.47 -13.32
N ALA A 114 -1.29 6.03 -13.33
CA ALA A 114 -0.77 5.14 -12.30
C ALA A 114 -0.85 5.75 -10.89
N THR A 115 -0.56 7.05 -10.76
CA THR A 115 -0.74 7.78 -9.49
C THR A 115 -2.20 7.80 -9.04
N LEU A 116 -3.17 7.99 -9.95
CA LEU A 116 -4.59 7.90 -9.58
C LEU A 116 -4.97 6.47 -9.15
N LEU A 117 -4.51 5.45 -9.89
CA LEU A 117 -4.81 4.06 -9.61
C LEU A 117 -4.24 3.59 -8.27
N ILE A 118 -3.04 4.03 -7.87
CA ILE A 118 -2.47 3.64 -6.58
C ILE A 118 -3.26 4.24 -5.40
N PHE A 119 -3.89 5.41 -5.56
CA PHE A 119 -4.82 5.93 -4.55
C PHE A 119 -6.14 5.14 -4.50
N VAL A 120 -6.63 4.64 -5.64
CA VAL A 120 -7.78 3.71 -5.66
C VAL A 120 -7.42 2.41 -4.93
N MET A 121 -6.22 1.87 -5.17
CA MET A 121 -5.71 0.70 -4.45
C MET A 121 -5.63 0.96 -2.95
N LEU A 122 -5.08 2.11 -2.54
CA LEU A 122 -4.97 2.52 -1.14
C LEU A 122 -6.34 2.62 -0.48
N GLY A 123 -7.30 3.29 -1.14
CA GLY A 123 -8.67 3.42 -0.64
C GLY A 123 -9.33 2.07 -0.41
N GLY A 124 -9.25 1.16 -1.39
CA GLY A 124 -9.77 -0.20 -1.27
C GLY A 124 -9.09 -1.01 -0.15
N ALA A 125 -7.76 -0.91 -0.03
CA ALA A 125 -7.00 -1.61 1.00
C ALA A 125 -7.32 -1.11 2.42
N VAL A 126 -7.37 0.21 2.62
CA VAL A 126 -7.74 0.82 3.92
C VAL A 126 -9.17 0.49 4.30
N PHE A 127 -10.10 0.53 3.35
CA PHE A 127 -11.51 0.25 3.59
C PHE A 127 -11.78 -1.25 3.84
N ALA A 128 -11.00 -2.15 3.21
CA ALA A 128 -10.97 -3.57 3.55
C ALA A 128 -10.43 -3.79 4.96
N MET A 129 -9.27 -3.21 5.27
CA MET A 129 -8.60 -3.32 6.58
C MET A 129 -9.49 -2.81 7.71
N ALA A 130 -10.16 -1.67 7.54
CA ALA A 130 -11.04 -1.09 8.54
C ALA A 130 -12.29 -1.95 8.84
N ARG A 131 -12.67 -2.82 7.89
CA ARG A 131 -13.77 -3.79 8.06
C ARG A 131 -13.32 -5.18 8.48
N ALA A 132 -12.02 -5.44 8.53
CA ALA A 132 -11.51 -6.76 8.85
C ALA A 132 -11.95 -7.19 10.26
N PRO A 133 -12.43 -8.42 10.44
CA PRO A 133 -12.84 -8.92 11.74
C PRO A 133 -11.63 -9.01 12.68
N ARG A 134 -11.81 -8.59 13.94
CA ARG A 134 -10.75 -8.67 14.95
C ARG A 134 -10.47 -10.11 15.42
N SER A 135 -11.44 -11.01 15.27
CA SER A 135 -11.31 -12.43 15.62
C SER A 135 -10.27 -13.16 14.78
N ASP A 136 -10.09 -12.78 13.50
CA ASP A 136 -9.08 -13.38 12.60
C ASP A 136 -7.99 -12.41 12.24
N THR A 137 -7.20 -12.06 13.25
CA THR A 137 -6.14 -11.08 13.04
C THR A 137 -5.07 -11.61 12.07
N TRP A 138 -4.60 -12.85 12.21
CA TRP A 138 -3.43 -13.32 11.45
C TRP A 138 -3.68 -13.54 9.95
N LEU A 139 -4.85 -14.07 9.57
CA LEU A 139 -5.14 -14.41 8.18
C LEU A 139 -6.10 -13.45 7.49
N CYS A 140 -6.69 -12.47 8.20
CA CYS A 140 -7.55 -11.45 7.59
C CYS A 140 -7.02 -10.04 7.84
N ALA A 141 -7.01 -9.58 9.10
CA ALA A 141 -6.67 -8.18 9.38
C ALA A 141 -5.20 -7.85 9.08
N ALA A 142 -4.26 -8.67 9.56
CA ALA A 142 -2.82 -8.46 9.47
C ALA A 142 -2.30 -8.31 8.02
N PRO A 143 -2.62 -9.19 7.06
CA PRO A 143 -2.18 -9.02 5.67
C PRO A 143 -2.74 -7.75 5.03
N LEU A 144 -4.01 -7.41 5.31
CA LEU A 144 -4.64 -6.18 4.83
C LEU A 144 -3.97 -4.94 5.43
N GLY A 145 -3.58 -5.00 6.70
CA GLY A 145 -2.81 -3.96 7.37
C GLY A 145 -1.45 -3.73 6.73
N LEU A 146 -0.67 -4.81 6.53
CA LEU A 146 0.65 -4.74 5.91
C LEU A 146 0.55 -4.12 4.50
N TYR A 147 -0.42 -4.56 3.72
CA TYR A 147 -0.67 -4.06 2.38
C TYR A 147 -1.06 -2.56 2.38
N ALA A 148 -2.02 -2.18 3.22
CA ALA A 148 -2.46 -0.79 3.32
C ALA A 148 -1.34 0.15 3.81
N GLY A 149 -0.53 -0.29 4.77
CA GLY A 149 0.59 0.50 5.31
C GLY A 149 1.65 0.82 4.26
N TRP A 150 2.01 -0.19 3.45
CA TRP A 150 2.94 0.00 2.33
C TRP A 150 2.36 0.91 1.24
N LEU A 151 1.10 0.70 0.87
CA LEU A 151 0.42 1.55 -0.11
C LEU A 151 0.35 3.01 0.31
N THR A 152 0.17 3.31 1.60
CA THR A 152 0.18 4.70 2.09
C THR A 152 1.45 5.44 1.67
N ALA A 153 2.62 4.83 1.88
CA ALA A 153 3.89 5.43 1.45
C ALA A 153 4.01 5.48 -0.08
N ALA A 154 3.72 4.36 -0.75
CA ALA A 154 3.88 4.24 -2.20
C ALA A 154 3.00 5.25 -2.97
N SER A 155 1.77 5.51 -2.52
CA SER A 155 0.87 6.49 -3.15
C SER A 155 1.46 7.89 -3.15
N PHE A 156 2.07 8.33 -2.05
CA PHE A 156 2.67 9.66 -1.97
C PHE A 156 4.03 9.75 -2.67
N VAL A 157 4.81 8.67 -2.74
CA VAL A 157 6.01 8.62 -3.60
C VAL A 157 5.61 8.82 -5.07
N ALA A 158 4.59 8.09 -5.54
CA ALA A 158 4.08 8.25 -6.90
C ALA A 158 3.54 9.67 -7.13
N ALA A 159 2.72 10.18 -6.20
CA ALA A 159 2.14 11.52 -6.29
C ALA A 159 3.19 12.62 -6.36
N MET A 160 4.21 12.57 -5.50
CA MET A 160 5.25 13.60 -5.48
C MET A 160 6.15 13.49 -6.71
N THR A 161 6.42 12.28 -7.21
CA THR A 161 7.18 12.09 -8.46
C THR A 161 6.41 12.68 -9.64
N THR A 162 5.11 12.38 -9.75
CA THR A 162 4.24 12.97 -10.78
C THR A 162 4.13 14.49 -10.67
N LEU A 163 3.96 15.01 -9.45
CA LEU A 163 3.90 16.44 -9.22
C LEU A 163 5.19 17.14 -9.64
N THR A 164 6.33 16.56 -9.27
CA THR A 164 7.68 17.07 -9.64
C THR A 164 7.81 17.14 -11.15
N GLY A 165 7.52 16.06 -11.86
CA GLY A 165 7.72 16.05 -13.31
C GLY A 165 6.73 16.88 -14.11
N TRP A 166 5.51 17.13 -13.60
CA TRP A 166 4.53 17.96 -14.31
C TRP A 166 4.67 19.45 -13.98
N THR A 167 5.10 19.80 -12.77
CA THR A 167 5.16 21.21 -12.32
C THR A 167 6.57 21.79 -12.29
N GLY A 168 7.61 20.94 -12.30
CA GLY A 168 9.00 21.35 -12.16
C GLY A 168 9.38 21.78 -10.72
N ILE A 169 8.53 21.52 -9.70
CA ILE A 169 8.91 21.75 -8.31
C ILE A 169 10.18 20.98 -7.96
N GLY A 170 11.09 21.55 -7.16
CA GLY A 170 12.35 20.91 -6.82
C GLY A 170 12.16 19.58 -6.05
N PRO A 171 12.97 18.53 -6.33
CA PRO A 171 12.84 17.21 -5.68
C PRO A 171 12.85 17.23 -4.15
N GLY A 172 13.63 18.13 -3.54
CA GLY A 172 13.67 18.31 -2.10
C GLY A 172 12.35 18.83 -1.51
N ALA A 173 11.75 19.84 -2.16
CA ALA A 173 10.47 20.39 -1.73
C ALA A 173 9.33 19.37 -1.87
N ALA A 174 9.29 18.66 -3.01
CA ALA A 174 8.34 17.57 -3.23
C ALA A 174 8.51 16.45 -2.19
N SER A 175 9.74 16.10 -1.83
CA SER A 175 10.00 15.06 -0.81
C SER A 175 9.49 15.46 0.57
N TRP A 176 9.66 16.72 0.99
CA TRP A 176 9.09 17.22 2.24
C TRP A 176 7.56 17.21 2.24
N LEU A 177 6.93 17.65 1.14
CA LEU A 177 5.48 17.62 0.99
C LEU A 177 4.95 16.19 1.11
N GLY A 178 5.60 15.23 0.43
CA GLY A 178 5.22 13.82 0.52
C GLY A 178 5.43 13.24 1.91
N LEU A 179 6.54 13.54 2.58
CA LEU A 179 6.78 13.06 3.95
C LEU A 179 5.72 13.57 4.94
N ILE A 180 5.35 14.85 4.84
CA ILE A 180 4.27 15.44 5.65
C ILE A 180 2.93 14.76 5.34
N ALA A 181 2.62 14.53 4.07
CA ALA A 181 1.37 13.91 3.65
C ALA A 181 1.28 12.43 4.10
N ILE A 182 2.37 11.67 4.00
CA ILE A 182 2.49 10.30 4.52
C ILE A 182 2.26 10.30 6.03
N GLY A 183 2.91 11.20 6.77
CA GLY A 183 2.74 11.30 8.23
C GLY A 183 1.31 11.67 8.61
N ALA A 184 0.72 12.65 7.93
CA ALA A 184 -0.65 13.10 8.20
C ALA A 184 -1.69 11.99 7.95
N LEU A 185 -1.64 11.35 6.78
CA LEU A 185 -2.56 10.25 6.45
C LEU A 185 -2.29 9.02 7.32
N GLY A 186 -1.02 8.69 7.57
CA GLY A 186 -0.61 7.61 8.46
C GLY A 186 -1.21 7.75 9.86
N ILE A 187 -1.06 8.93 10.48
CA ILE A 187 -1.64 9.24 11.78
C ILE A 187 -3.18 9.19 11.74
N ALA A 188 -3.81 9.68 10.66
CA ALA A 188 -5.26 9.60 10.51
C ALA A 188 -5.75 8.15 10.47
N ILE A 189 -5.09 7.28 9.69
CA ILE A 189 -5.42 5.85 9.60
C ILE A 189 -5.17 5.13 10.93
N LEU A 190 -4.10 5.48 11.67
CA LEU A 190 -3.86 4.91 13.01
C LEU A 190 -5.02 5.14 13.99
N ARG A 191 -5.83 6.20 13.80
CA ARG A 191 -7.04 6.44 14.61
C ARG A 191 -8.14 5.39 14.36
N LEU A 192 -8.10 4.70 13.24
CA LEU A 192 -8.98 3.55 12.95
C LEU A 192 -8.60 2.30 13.76
N ARG A 193 -7.50 2.35 14.52
CA ARG A 193 -6.91 1.23 15.27
C ARG A 193 -6.65 0.02 14.36
N PRO A 194 -5.85 0.21 13.29
CA PRO A 194 -5.52 -0.88 12.39
C PRO A 194 -4.67 -1.94 13.11
N PRO A 195 -4.56 -3.16 12.55
CA PRO A 195 -3.61 -4.15 13.05
C PRO A 195 -2.18 -3.59 12.99
N VAL A 196 -1.31 -4.10 13.89
CA VAL A 196 0.09 -3.62 14.05
C VAL A 196 0.87 -3.61 12.73
N THR A 197 0.55 -4.55 11.83
CA THR A 197 1.19 -4.70 10.52
C THR A 197 1.06 -3.45 9.63
N TYR A 198 0.02 -2.64 9.81
CA TYR A 198 -0.09 -1.35 9.13
C TYR A 198 1.06 -0.41 9.49
N ALA A 199 1.29 -0.22 10.79
CA ALA A 199 2.38 0.62 11.27
C ALA A 199 3.73 0.04 10.86
N VAL A 200 3.90 -1.27 10.98
CA VAL A 200 5.14 -1.97 10.58
C VAL A 200 5.47 -1.75 9.09
N ALA A 201 4.50 -1.88 8.18
CA ALA A 201 4.74 -1.67 6.75
C ALA A 201 5.03 -0.20 6.41
N LEU A 202 4.33 0.73 7.06
CA LEU A 202 4.55 2.16 6.87
C LEU A 202 5.95 2.57 7.36
N ASP A 203 6.34 2.10 8.55
CA ASP A 203 7.65 2.33 9.13
C ASP A 203 8.76 1.66 8.31
N TRP A 204 8.52 0.46 7.78
CA TRP A 204 9.44 -0.21 6.85
C TRP A 204 9.72 0.66 5.62
N ALA A 205 8.69 1.29 5.05
CA ALA A 205 8.88 2.23 3.95
C ALA A 205 9.73 3.44 4.37
N LEU A 206 9.43 4.05 5.53
CA LEU A 206 10.20 5.19 6.06
C LEU A 206 11.65 4.82 6.36
N VAL A 207 11.93 3.63 6.89
CA VAL A 207 13.29 3.12 7.07
C VAL A 207 14.00 3.02 5.72
N GLY A 208 13.33 2.49 4.70
CA GLY A 208 13.85 2.47 3.33
C GLY A 208 14.17 3.87 2.79
N VAL A 209 13.33 4.87 3.08
CA VAL A 209 13.60 6.29 2.74
C VAL A 209 14.83 6.79 3.49
N ALA A 210 14.94 6.54 4.79
CA ALA A 210 16.08 6.96 5.59
C ALA A 210 17.38 6.39 5.03
N VAL A 211 17.42 5.08 4.72
CA VAL A 211 18.59 4.43 4.14
C VAL A 211 18.94 5.05 2.77
N SER A 212 17.96 5.28 1.90
CA SER A 212 18.15 5.92 0.59
C SER A 212 18.88 7.26 0.73
N VAL A 213 18.44 8.08 1.68
CA VAL A 213 19.03 9.40 1.96
C VAL A 213 20.44 9.29 2.51
N PHE A 214 20.67 8.38 3.47
CA PHE A 214 21.98 8.17 4.09
C PHE A 214 23.04 7.62 3.12
N THR A 215 22.62 6.89 2.10
CA THR A 215 23.53 6.30 1.10
C THR A 215 23.70 7.16 -0.17
N SER A 216 22.98 8.27 -0.30
CA SER A 216 23.04 9.14 -1.47
C SER A 216 24.20 10.16 -1.40
N ASP A 217 24.79 10.51 -2.55
CA ASP A 217 25.87 11.52 -2.67
C ASP A 217 25.45 12.91 -2.19
N THR A 218 24.14 13.17 -2.07
CA THR A 218 23.58 14.39 -1.48
C THR A 218 23.06 14.10 -0.08
N PHE A 219 23.96 13.83 0.87
CA PHE A 219 23.60 13.57 2.26
C PHE A 219 22.77 14.73 2.83
N ASN A 220 21.45 14.55 2.90
CA ASN A 220 20.50 15.57 3.34
C ASN A 220 20.09 15.32 4.79
N LEU A 221 20.97 15.70 5.73
CA LEU A 221 20.78 15.49 7.16
C LEU A 221 19.43 16.01 7.69
N PRO A 222 18.94 17.21 7.31
CA PRO A 222 17.61 17.68 7.73
C PRO A 222 16.48 16.73 7.31
N PHE A 223 16.51 16.22 6.09
CA PHE A 223 15.47 15.30 5.61
C PHE A 223 15.54 13.94 6.32
N ALA A 224 16.75 13.43 6.57
CA ALA A 224 16.95 12.21 7.36
C ALA A 224 16.36 12.33 8.79
N VAL A 225 16.58 13.48 9.46
CA VAL A 225 15.97 13.77 10.77
C VAL A 225 14.44 13.82 10.67
N GLY A 226 13.90 14.40 9.59
CA GLY A 226 12.46 14.39 9.31
C GLY A 226 11.89 12.98 9.24
N VAL A 227 12.56 12.07 8.53
CA VAL A 227 12.14 10.67 8.40
C VAL A 227 12.17 9.94 9.75
N ILE A 228 13.22 10.12 10.55
CA ILE A 228 13.31 9.54 11.90
C ILE A 228 12.17 10.06 12.79
N THR A 229 11.85 11.36 12.68
CA THR A 229 10.75 11.97 13.43
C THR A 229 9.40 11.41 13.00
N ALA A 230 9.17 11.22 11.71
CA ALA A 230 7.96 10.58 11.18
C ALA A 230 7.82 9.15 11.69
N PHE A 231 8.88 8.34 11.62
CA PHE A 231 8.92 6.99 12.19
C PHE A 231 8.54 6.99 13.69
N ALA A 232 9.17 7.85 14.48
CA ALA A 232 8.87 7.96 15.91
C ALA A 232 7.41 8.38 16.17
N ALA A 233 6.86 9.27 15.35
CA ALA A 233 5.46 9.70 15.46
C ALA A 233 4.47 8.56 15.14
N ILE A 234 4.75 7.74 14.14
CA ILE A 234 3.95 6.55 13.79
C ILE A 234 4.01 5.52 14.92
N ALA A 235 5.20 5.19 15.41
CA ALA A 235 5.39 4.27 16.54
C ALA A 235 4.67 4.76 17.81
N LEU A 236 4.83 6.03 18.18
CA LEU A 236 4.15 6.62 19.35
C LEU A 236 2.63 6.69 19.17
N GLY A 237 2.16 7.02 17.96
CA GLY A 237 0.74 7.06 17.61
C GLY A 237 0.09 5.70 17.80
N TYR A 238 0.77 4.63 17.39
CA TYR A 238 0.32 3.26 17.58
C TYR A 238 0.24 2.89 19.06
N VAL A 239 1.31 3.12 19.84
CA VAL A 239 1.37 2.80 21.29
C VAL A 239 0.28 3.53 22.07
N ARG A 240 0.05 4.82 21.78
CA ARG A 240 -1.03 5.60 22.42
C ARG A 240 -2.42 5.08 22.05
N GLY A 241 -2.57 4.51 20.86
CA GLY A 241 -3.81 3.85 20.43
C GLY A 241 -4.13 2.61 21.25
N LEU A 242 -3.11 1.84 21.67
CA LEU A 242 -3.27 0.66 22.51
C LEU A 242 -3.71 0.98 23.94
N HIS A 243 -3.23 2.09 24.52
CA HIS A 243 -3.49 2.46 25.91
C HIS A 243 -4.88 3.10 26.15
N ARG A 244 -5.66 3.37 25.10
CA ARG A 244 -6.98 4.02 25.17
C ARG A 244 -8.14 3.04 24.90
N GLY A 245 -7.92 1.74 25.07
CA GLY A 245 -8.91 0.67 24.94
C GLY A 245 -8.97 -0.14 26.22
#